data_AF-A0A0X3S6F7-F1
#
_entry.id   AF-A0A0X3S6F7-F1
#
_cell.length_a   1.000
_cell.length_b   1.000
_cell.length_c   1.000
_cell.angle_alpha   90.00
_cell.angle_beta   90.00
_cell.angle_gamma   90.00
#
_symmetry.space_group_name_H-M   'P 1'
#
loop_
_entity.id
_entity.type
_entity.pdbx_description
1 polymer ?
#
loop_
_entity_poly.entity_id
_entity_poly.type
_entity_poly.pdbx_seq_one_letter_code
_entity_poly.pdbx_strand_id
1 'polypeptide(L)'
;MMPGMESTVEKIKVWFRFVPREGWFPQDTEGLWATRLSADTARVQNVPFLQNGVAEGDVVRFQTDSEGLHWAVGRVSASGNCTIRVVPVPSGPLGRSPQAVHQHLSRFGLGGEVFSEEFPMMAFNAPAGGDFHGIKALLTQGQEDGWWHYEVGSATDEWWNA
;
A
#
# COMPACT_ATOMS: atom_id res chain seq x y z
N MET A 1 3.94 -35.43 25.08
CA MET A 1 3.01 -34.30 24.89
C MET A 1 3.81 -33.03 25.13
N MET A 2 4.29 -32.39 24.06
CA MET A 2 5.02 -31.11 24.15
C MET A 2 3.97 -29.99 23.98
N PRO A 3 3.92 -28.98 24.86
CA PRO A 3 2.99 -27.87 24.69
C PRO A 3 3.40 -27.10 23.43
N GLY A 4 2.44 -26.86 22.54
CA GLY A 4 2.63 -26.05 21.35
C GLY A 4 3.06 -24.65 21.78
N MET A 5 4.23 -24.22 21.31
CA MET A 5 4.65 -22.84 21.42
C MET A 5 3.72 -22.04 20.51
N GLU A 6 2.72 -21.40 21.11
CA GLU A 6 1.97 -20.35 20.46
C GLU A 6 2.99 -19.26 20.11
N SER A 7 3.41 -19.21 18.86
CA SER A 7 4.27 -18.12 18.38
C SER A 7 3.43 -16.86 18.45
N THR A 8 3.61 -16.05 19.50
CA THR A 8 3.04 -14.72 19.57
C THR A 8 3.55 -13.93 18.37
N VAL A 9 2.63 -13.61 17.46
CA VAL A 9 2.95 -12.79 16.28
C VAL A 9 3.22 -11.38 16.77
N GLU A 10 4.50 -11.03 16.93
CA GLU A 10 4.90 -9.68 17.34
C GLU A 10 4.59 -8.71 16.20
N LYS A 11 3.69 -7.76 16.46
CA LYS A 11 3.38 -6.64 15.56
C LYS A 11 4.26 -5.46 15.94
N ILE A 12 4.95 -4.92 14.96
CA ILE A 12 5.87 -3.79 15.11
C ILE A 12 5.52 -2.71 14.09
N LYS A 13 5.95 -1.48 14.36
CA LYS A 13 5.89 -0.41 13.38
C LYS A 13 7.26 -0.26 12.72
N VAL A 14 7.30 -0.29 11.39
CA VAL A 14 8.51 -0.05 10.59
C VAL A 14 8.34 1.28 9.86
N TRP A 15 9.28 2.19 10.08
CA TRP A 15 9.30 3.51 9.51
C TRP A 15 10.14 3.54 8.23
N PHE A 16 9.61 4.19 7.22
CA PHE A 16 10.25 4.43 5.94
C PHE A 16 10.55 5.92 5.81
N ARG A 17 11.72 6.25 5.25
CA ARG A 17 12.11 7.61 4.88
C ARG A 17 12.13 7.75 3.37
N PHE A 18 11.63 8.86 2.87
CA PHE A 18 11.61 9.19 1.45
C PHE A 18 11.71 10.69 1.26
N VAL A 19 12.06 11.11 0.04
CA VAL A 19 12.09 12.53 -0.32
C VAL A 19 10.66 12.96 -0.64
N PRO A 20 10.10 13.98 0.04
CA PRO A 20 8.80 14.53 -0.32
C PRO A 20 8.75 14.96 -1.78
N ARG A 21 7.62 14.72 -2.44
CA ARG A 21 7.40 15.14 -3.83
C ARG A 21 6.89 16.58 -3.84
N GLU A 22 7.40 17.39 -4.76
CA GLU A 22 6.87 18.73 -4.99
C GLU A 22 5.38 18.65 -5.37
N GLY A 23 4.56 19.53 -4.78
CA GLY A 23 3.11 19.56 -5.02
C GLY A 23 2.32 18.39 -4.42
N TRP A 24 2.94 17.57 -3.57
CA TRP A 24 2.30 16.45 -2.88
C TRP A 24 2.28 16.67 -1.36
N PHE A 25 2.09 15.58 -0.61
CA PHE A 25 2.19 15.55 0.85
C PHE A 25 3.59 15.97 1.34
N PRO A 26 3.69 16.84 2.37
CA PRO A 26 4.98 17.31 2.90
C PRO A 26 5.71 16.27 3.75
N GLN A 27 5.06 15.16 4.10
CA GLN A 27 5.64 14.08 4.88
C GLN A 27 6.85 13.48 4.16
N ASP A 28 7.93 13.27 4.91
CA ASP A 28 9.16 12.60 4.49
C ASP A 28 9.27 11.18 5.07
N THR A 29 8.26 10.77 5.83
CA THR A 29 8.19 9.51 6.53
C THR A 29 6.80 8.89 6.51
N GLU A 30 6.77 7.56 6.50
CA GLU A 30 5.55 6.78 6.70
C GLU A 30 5.87 5.58 7.59
N GLY A 31 5.02 5.31 8.57
CA GLY A 31 5.16 4.14 9.43
C GLY A 31 4.11 3.10 9.10
N LEU A 32 4.56 1.91 8.69
CA LEU A 32 3.71 0.78 8.35
C LEU A 32 3.70 -0.25 9.48
N TRP A 33 2.56 -0.88 9.70
CA TRP A 33 2.47 -2.05 10.56
C TRP A 33 3.11 -3.25 9.88
N ALA A 34 3.85 -4.03 10.65
CA ALA A 34 4.53 -5.22 10.18
C ALA A 34 4.49 -6.33 11.22
N THR A 35 4.57 -7.58 10.76
CA THR A 35 4.84 -8.73 11.62
C THR A 35 6.35 -8.96 11.66
N ARG A 36 6.96 -8.95 12.85
CA ARG A 36 8.39 -9.27 12.99
C ARG A 36 8.63 -10.72 12.57
N LEU A 37 9.67 -10.95 11.75
CA LEU A 37 10.10 -12.27 11.30
C LEU A 37 11.46 -12.68 11.91
N SER A 38 12.36 -11.71 12.12
CA SER A 38 13.67 -11.92 12.73
C SER A 38 14.10 -10.68 13.54
N ALA A 39 15.35 -10.67 14.01
CA ALA A 39 15.95 -9.51 14.66
C ALA A 39 16.00 -8.26 13.76
N ASP A 40 16.04 -8.44 12.44
CA ASP A 40 16.24 -7.38 11.45
C ASP A 40 15.25 -7.42 10.28
N THR A 41 14.29 -8.35 10.24
CA THR A 41 13.30 -8.43 9.16
C THR A 41 11.86 -8.50 9.66
N ALA A 42 10.96 -7.92 8.88
CA ALA A 42 9.52 -7.91 9.15
C ALA A 42 8.72 -7.96 7.85
N ARG A 43 7.51 -8.54 7.91
CA ARG A 43 6.55 -8.56 6.80
C ARG A 43 5.56 -7.41 6.95
N VAL A 44 5.44 -6.55 5.95
CA VAL A 44 4.47 -5.43 5.91
C VAL A 44 3.04 -5.98 5.97
N GLN A 45 2.14 -5.30 6.68
CA GLN A 45 0.78 -5.77 6.98
C GLN A 45 -0.34 -4.80 6.58
N ASN A 46 -0.01 -3.63 6.04
CA ASN A 46 -1.00 -2.67 5.59
C ASN A 46 -0.46 -1.89 4.37
N VAL A 47 -1.35 -1.19 3.65
CA VAL A 47 -1.04 -0.66 2.32
C VAL A 47 -0.36 0.70 2.44
N PRO A 48 0.77 0.95 1.73
CA PRO A 48 1.46 2.23 1.83
C PRO A 48 0.75 3.37 1.09
N PHE A 49 0.49 4.46 1.81
CA PHE A 49 -0.08 5.69 1.25
C PHE A 49 0.95 6.58 0.58
N LEU A 50 2.23 6.53 1.01
CA LEU A 50 3.26 7.47 0.55
C LEU A 50 4.52 6.76 0.06
N GLN A 51 4.97 5.71 0.76
CA GLN A 51 6.18 4.96 0.43
C GLN A 51 6.04 4.25 -0.92
N ASN A 52 6.96 4.51 -1.85
CA ASN A 52 7.01 3.82 -3.13
C ASN A 52 7.87 2.54 -3.08
N GLY A 53 7.61 1.60 -3.98
CA GLY A 53 8.41 0.38 -4.15
C GLY A 53 8.27 -0.65 -3.03
N VAL A 54 7.29 -0.48 -2.14
CA VAL A 54 6.92 -1.44 -1.10
C VAL A 54 5.43 -1.73 -1.23
N ALA A 55 5.04 -2.98 -1.12
CA ALA A 55 3.65 -3.41 -1.09
C ALA A 55 3.32 -4.13 0.23
N GLU A 56 2.03 -4.27 0.52
CA GLU A 56 1.57 -5.13 1.60
C GLU A 56 2.09 -6.57 1.36
N GLY A 57 2.56 -7.22 2.43
CA GLY A 57 3.14 -8.55 2.38
C GLY A 57 4.62 -8.59 2.00
N ASP A 58 5.22 -7.48 1.55
CA ASP A 58 6.66 -7.43 1.31
C ASP A 58 7.43 -7.72 2.60
N VAL A 59 8.57 -8.41 2.48
CA VAL A 59 9.51 -8.57 3.58
C VAL A 59 10.56 -7.49 3.46
N VAL A 60 10.72 -6.69 4.51
CA VAL A 60 11.69 -5.60 4.59
C VAL A 60 12.73 -5.89 5.66
N ARG A 61 13.95 -5.40 5.45
CA ARG A 61 14.97 -5.31 6.48
C ARG A 61 14.84 -3.96 7.19
N PHE A 62 15.00 -3.94 8.51
CA PHE A 62 15.05 -2.72 9.30
C PHE A 62 16.27 -2.69 10.23
N GLN A 63 16.60 -1.50 10.72
CA GLN A 63 17.54 -1.28 11.82
C GLN A 63 16.81 -0.57 12.96
N THR A 64 17.06 -0.98 14.19
CA THR A 64 16.55 -0.30 15.38
C THR A 64 17.52 0.81 15.76
N ASP A 65 17.04 2.04 15.88
CA ASP A 65 17.85 3.15 16.36
C ASP A 65 17.94 3.20 17.90
N SER A 66 18.64 4.20 18.42
CA SER A 66 18.80 4.41 19.87
C SER A 66 17.50 4.73 20.61
N GLU A 67 16.45 5.15 19.89
CA GLU A 67 15.13 5.46 20.45
C GLU A 67 14.18 4.25 20.38
N GLY A 68 14.64 3.13 19.81
CA GLY A 68 13.85 1.91 19.64
C GLY A 68 12.98 1.89 18.39
N LEU A 69 13.10 2.89 17.50
CA LEU A 69 12.34 2.93 16.25
C LEU A 69 12.98 2.00 15.21
N HIS A 70 12.16 1.23 14.52
CA HIS A 70 12.60 0.35 13.44
C HIS A 70 12.55 1.08 12.10
N TRP A 71 13.70 1.39 11.53
CA TRP A 71 13.82 2.07 10.24
C TRP A 71 14.11 1.07 9.14
N ALA A 72 13.26 1.04 8.11
CA ALA A 72 13.49 0.22 6.92
C ALA A 72 14.80 0.64 6.23
N VAL A 73 15.60 -0.35 5.85
CA VAL A 73 16.86 -0.16 5.10
C VAL A 73 16.84 -0.83 3.72
N GLY A 74 15.77 -1.55 3.40
CA GLY A 74 15.56 -2.12 2.08
C GLY A 74 14.54 -3.26 2.06
N ARG A 75 14.03 -3.57 0.88
CA ARG A 75 13.18 -4.75 0.66
C ARG A 75 14.05 -6.00 0.50
N VAL A 76 13.69 -7.06 1.20
CA VAL A 76 14.34 -8.39 1.15
C VAL A 76 13.62 -9.30 0.17
N SER A 77 12.28 -9.29 0.18
CA SER A 77 11.46 -10.09 -0.74
C SER A 77 10.19 -9.34 -1.10
N ALA A 78 9.81 -9.39 -2.37
CA ALA A 78 8.51 -8.92 -2.82
C ALA A 78 7.43 -9.97 -2.52
N SER A 79 6.21 -9.53 -2.20
CA SER A 79 5.03 -10.40 -2.08
C SER A 79 4.41 -10.76 -3.42
N GLY A 80 4.73 -10.00 -4.46
CA GLY A 80 4.02 -10.03 -5.75
C GLY A 80 2.79 -9.12 -5.80
N ASN A 81 2.40 -8.52 -4.67
CA ASN A 81 1.30 -7.56 -4.62
C ASN A 81 1.72 -6.22 -5.23
N CYS A 82 0.72 -5.47 -5.66
CA CYS A 82 0.86 -4.09 -6.13
C CYS A 82 0.13 -3.12 -5.20
N THR A 83 0.67 -1.91 -5.08
CA THR A 83 0.03 -0.80 -4.35
C THR A 83 -0.47 0.21 -5.36
N ILE A 84 -1.77 0.48 -5.33
CA ILE A 84 -2.44 1.43 -6.22
C ILE A 84 -3.11 2.48 -5.37
N ARG A 85 -2.86 3.76 -5.65
CA ARG A 85 -3.47 4.87 -4.93
C ARG A 85 -4.46 5.57 -5.84
N VAL A 86 -5.67 5.80 -5.35
CA VAL A 86 -6.76 6.41 -6.11
C VAL A 86 -7.31 7.58 -5.31
N VAL A 87 -7.38 8.75 -5.93
CA VAL A 87 -7.93 9.98 -5.33
C VAL A 87 -9.15 10.39 -6.13
N PRO A 88 -10.37 10.36 -5.56
CA PRO A 88 -11.57 10.78 -6.26
C PRO A 88 -11.51 12.27 -6.59
N VAL A 89 -11.94 12.65 -7.80
CA VAL A 89 -11.99 14.06 -8.22
C VAL A 89 -13.18 14.73 -7.52
N PRO A 90 -12.97 15.77 -6.68
CA PRO A 90 -14.05 16.35 -5.88
C PRO A 90 -15.23 16.90 -6.69
N SER A 91 -14.97 17.44 -7.87
CA SER A 91 -15.97 17.95 -8.81
C SER A 91 -16.45 16.92 -9.84
N GLY A 92 -15.95 15.67 -9.75
CA GLY A 92 -16.27 14.60 -10.66
C GLY A 92 -17.58 13.88 -10.31
N PRO A 93 -18.00 12.92 -11.15
CA PRO A 93 -19.27 12.19 -10.96
C PRO A 93 -19.39 11.45 -9.63
N LEU A 94 -18.27 11.03 -9.03
CA LEU A 94 -18.23 10.31 -7.75
C LEU A 94 -18.07 11.23 -6.53
N GLY A 95 -17.91 12.54 -6.75
CA GLY A 95 -17.60 13.51 -5.70
C GLY A 95 -16.36 13.11 -4.90
N ARG A 96 -16.34 13.39 -3.60
CA ARG A 96 -15.25 13.03 -2.69
C ARG A 96 -15.42 11.63 -2.07
N SER A 97 -16.20 10.72 -2.66
CA SER A 97 -16.61 9.48 -1.98
C SER A 97 -15.59 8.33 -2.15
N PRO A 98 -14.82 7.96 -1.11
CA PRO A 98 -13.98 6.77 -1.15
C PRO A 98 -14.82 5.48 -1.27
N GLN A 99 -16.04 5.48 -0.72
CA GLN A 99 -16.95 4.33 -0.81
C GLN A 99 -17.40 4.08 -2.26
N ALA A 100 -17.69 5.14 -3.03
CA ALA A 100 -18.02 5.01 -4.44
C ALA A 100 -16.85 4.42 -5.25
N VAL A 101 -15.63 4.92 -5.02
CA VAL A 101 -14.41 4.37 -5.63
C VAL A 101 -14.26 2.87 -5.30
N HIS A 102 -14.39 2.51 -4.01
CA HIS A 102 -14.33 1.11 -3.58
C HIS A 102 -15.38 0.24 -4.28
N GLN A 103 -16.63 0.71 -4.42
CA GLN A 103 -17.69 -0.05 -5.08
C GLN A 103 -17.35 -0.36 -6.54
N HIS A 104 -16.79 0.59 -7.30
CA HIS A 104 -16.37 0.35 -8.68
C HIS A 104 -15.25 -0.70 -8.80
N LEU A 105 -14.30 -0.71 -7.85
CA LEU A 105 -13.18 -1.64 -7.83
C LEU A 105 -13.48 -2.98 -7.13
N SER A 106 -14.61 -3.09 -6.44
CA SER A 106 -14.96 -4.24 -5.59
C SER A 106 -14.96 -5.59 -6.32
N ARG A 107 -15.27 -5.59 -7.62
CA ARG A 107 -15.26 -6.80 -8.47
C ARG A 107 -13.88 -7.49 -8.54
N PHE A 108 -12.81 -6.78 -8.23
CA PHE A 108 -11.44 -7.30 -8.24
C PHE A 108 -10.99 -7.84 -6.88
N GLY A 109 -11.82 -7.72 -5.83
CA GLY A 109 -11.50 -8.25 -4.51
C GLY A 109 -10.27 -7.59 -3.85
N LEU A 110 -10.01 -6.31 -4.14
CA LEU A 110 -8.87 -5.57 -3.60
C LEU A 110 -9.07 -5.29 -2.11
N GLY A 111 -8.00 -5.45 -1.33
CA GLY A 111 -7.93 -4.84 0.01
C GLY A 111 -7.57 -3.36 -0.11
N GLY A 112 -7.78 -2.57 0.94
CA GLY A 112 -7.32 -1.19 0.96
C GLY A 112 -7.74 -0.38 2.16
N GLU A 113 -7.15 0.81 2.27
CA GLU A 113 -7.35 1.75 3.36
C GLU A 113 -7.61 3.17 2.82
N VAL A 114 -8.30 4.00 3.62
CA VAL A 114 -8.53 5.42 3.30
C VAL A 114 -7.57 6.27 4.12
N PHE A 115 -6.91 7.24 3.48
CA PHE A 115 -5.91 8.08 4.13
C PHE A 115 -6.53 8.99 5.21
N SER A 116 -7.51 9.80 4.84
CA SER A 116 -8.28 10.62 5.78
C SER A 116 -9.59 11.12 5.14
N GLU A 117 -10.49 11.68 5.94
CA GLU A 117 -11.71 12.33 5.41
C GLU A 117 -11.39 13.60 4.60
N GLU A 118 -10.38 14.36 5.04
CA GLU A 118 -9.95 15.61 4.39
C GLU A 118 -9.24 15.36 3.06
N PHE A 119 -8.55 14.23 2.90
CA PHE A 119 -7.96 13.80 1.65
C PHE A 119 -8.28 12.31 1.43
N PRO A 120 -9.42 11.99 0.78
CA PRO A 120 -9.95 10.63 0.70
C PRO A 120 -9.23 9.78 -0.36
N MET A 121 -7.90 9.74 -0.28
CA MET A 121 -7.08 8.82 -1.06
C MET A 121 -7.31 7.40 -0.56
N MET A 122 -7.63 6.52 -1.49
CA MET A 122 -7.71 5.08 -1.30
C MET A 122 -6.36 4.45 -1.68
N ALA A 123 -5.70 3.76 -0.76
CA ALA A 123 -4.57 2.91 -1.08
C ALA A 123 -5.05 1.45 -1.15
N PHE A 124 -5.04 0.87 -2.33
CA PHE A 124 -5.44 -0.51 -2.60
C PHE A 124 -4.24 -1.45 -2.66
N ASN A 125 -4.42 -2.64 -2.09
CA ASN A 125 -3.57 -3.80 -2.30
C ASN A 125 -4.18 -4.68 -3.40
N ALA A 126 -3.51 -4.74 -4.55
CA ALA A 126 -3.85 -5.69 -5.61
C ALA A 126 -2.99 -6.96 -5.42
N PRO A 127 -3.61 -8.12 -5.12
CA PRO A 127 -2.85 -9.33 -4.83
C PRO A 127 -2.12 -9.86 -6.07
N ALA A 128 -1.01 -10.55 -5.85
CA ALA A 128 -0.29 -11.28 -6.90
C ALA A 128 -1.23 -12.21 -7.70
N GLY A 129 -1.09 -12.25 -9.03
CA GLY A 129 -1.97 -13.05 -9.90
C GLY A 129 -3.42 -12.55 -10.01
N GLY A 130 -3.72 -11.33 -9.53
CA GLY A 130 -5.01 -10.70 -9.72
C GLY A 130 -5.26 -10.28 -11.19
N ASP A 131 -6.49 -9.87 -11.50
CA ASP A 131 -6.85 -9.38 -12.84
C ASP A 131 -6.27 -7.98 -13.12
N PHE A 132 -4.95 -7.91 -13.31
CA PHE A 132 -4.25 -6.64 -13.55
C PHE A 132 -4.70 -5.96 -14.84
N HIS A 133 -5.05 -6.71 -15.88
CA HIS A 133 -5.59 -6.13 -17.11
C HIS A 133 -6.92 -5.41 -16.83
N GLY A 134 -7.87 -6.08 -16.18
CA GLY A 134 -9.16 -5.49 -15.84
C GLY A 134 -9.05 -4.30 -14.87
N ILE A 135 -8.16 -4.40 -13.88
CA ILE A 135 -7.89 -3.31 -12.93
C ILE A 135 -7.34 -2.08 -13.68
N LYS A 136 -6.32 -2.24 -14.53
CA LYS A 136 -5.73 -1.14 -15.32
C LYS A 136 -6.76 -0.51 -16.27
N ALA A 137 -7.56 -1.34 -16.95
CA ALA A 137 -8.61 -0.86 -17.82
C ALA A 137 -9.62 0.02 -17.07
N LEU A 138 -10.08 -0.42 -15.88
CA LEU A 138 -11.01 0.37 -15.09
C LEU A 138 -10.38 1.66 -14.55
N LEU A 139 -9.14 1.60 -14.05
CA LEU A 139 -8.44 2.78 -13.53
C LEU A 139 -8.27 3.84 -14.62
N THR A 140 -7.89 3.42 -15.83
CA THR A 140 -7.73 4.29 -17.00
C THR A 140 -9.06 4.92 -17.38
N GLN A 141 -10.11 4.11 -17.55
CA GLN A 141 -11.45 4.60 -17.88
C GLN A 141 -11.97 5.60 -16.85
N GLY A 142 -11.85 5.28 -15.56
CA GLY A 142 -12.30 6.19 -14.50
C GLY A 142 -11.50 7.50 -14.43
N GLN A 143 -10.24 7.49 -14.86
CA GLN A 143 -9.48 8.73 -15.00
C GLN A 143 -9.94 9.55 -16.22
N GLU A 144 -10.21 8.90 -17.35
CA GLU A 144 -10.74 9.55 -18.57
C GLU A 144 -12.14 10.14 -18.35
N ASP A 145 -12.98 9.44 -17.59
CA ASP A 145 -14.33 9.89 -17.23
C ASP A 145 -14.35 10.92 -16.09
N GLY A 146 -13.18 11.30 -15.56
CA GLY A 146 -13.02 12.30 -14.51
C GLY A 146 -13.54 11.86 -13.14
N TRP A 147 -13.58 10.55 -12.87
CA TRP A 147 -13.99 10.00 -11.58
C TRP A 147 -12.89 10.12 -10.53
N TRP A 148 -11.64 9.89 -10.92
CA TRP A 148 -10.48 9.91 -10.02
C TRP A 148 -9.17 10.22 -10.75
N HIS A 149 -8.14 10.51 -9.98
CA HIS A 149 -6.75 10.31 -10.37
C HIS A 149 -6.22 9.04 -9.74
N TYR A 150 -5.23 8.40 -10.36
CA TYR A 150 -4.57 7.26 -9.74
C TYR A 150 -3.06 7.26 -9.98
N GLU A 151 -2.33 6.59 -9.10
CA GLU A 151 -0.92 6.27 -9.27
C GLU A 151 -0.62 4.84 -8.80
N VAL A 152 0.49 4.29 -9.29
CA VAL A 152 0.99 2.98 -8.89
C VAL A 152 2.20 3.20 -7.98
N GLY A 153 2.02 2.94 -6.68
CA GLY A 153 3.06 3.11 -5.66
C GLY A 153 4.06 1.96 -5.64
N SER A 154 3.63 0.74 -5.96
CA SER A 154 4.48 -0.44 -6.10
C SER A 154 3.87 -1.38 -7.12
N ALA A 155 4.67 -1.92 -8.03
CA ALA A 155 4.22 -2.85 -9.06
C ALA A 155 5.27 -3.90 -9.39
N THR A 156 4.80 -4.99 -9.99
CA THR A 156 5.60 -6.11 -10.47
C THR A 156 5.72 -6.09 -11.99
N ASP A 157 6.62 -6.92 -12.54
CA ASP A 157 6.68 -7.13 -13.99
C ASP A 157 5.36 -7.69 -14.54
N GLU A 158 4.65 -8.50 -13.76
CA GLU A 158 3.32 -9.01 -14.14
C GLU A 158 2.33 -7.86 -14.33
N TRP A 159 2.33 -6.87 -13.42
CA TRP A 159 1.51 -5.68 -13.58
C TRP A 159 1.85 -4.88 -14.86
N TRP A 160 3.14 -4.68 -15.14
CA TRP A 160 3.56 -3.89 -16.29
C TRP A 160 3.34 -4.58 -17.64
N ASN A 161 3.38 -5.91 -17.66
CA ASN A 161 3.22 -6.71 -18.88
C ASN A 161 1.77 -7.19 -19.13
N ALA A 162 0.85 -6.98 -18.19
CA ALA A 162 -0.56 -7.35 -18.32
C ALA A 162 -1.35 -6.49 -19.31
#